data_AF-A0A3L7WG95-F1
#
_entry.id   AF-A0A3L7WG95-F1
#
_cell.length_a   1.000
_cell.length_b   1.000
_cell.length_c   1.000
_cell.angle_alpha   90.00
_cell.angle_beta   90.00
_cell.angle_gamma   90.00
#
_symmetry.space_group_name_H-M   'P 1'
#
loop_
_entity.id
_entity.type
_entity.pdbx_description
1 polymer ?
#
loop_
_entity_poly.entity_id
_entity_poly.type
_entity_poly.pdbx_seq_one_letter_code
_entity_poly.pdbx_strand_id
1 'polypeptide(L)'
;AGDTSGALPATAAAVMELLRAHNITIAGRRAVVVGRSAIVGRPVAQLLRLAGASVEVVHTGTPDMGAVTREAEILVVAAGVRGLVRGEHVARGAVVIDVGIHAVGEQIYGDVDAESVAAALGPDGALSPVPGGVGPLTNAILVLQAARAAERRAGA
;
A
#
# COMPACT_ATOMS: atom_id res chain seq x y z
N ALA A 1 -12.92 -7.87 -17.09
CA ALA A 1 -11.70 -7.55 -16.33
C ALA A 1 -11.18 -6.21 -16.86
N GLY A 2 -10.78 -5.29 -15.97
CA GLY A 2 -10.45 -3.90 -16.36
C GLY A 2 -9.24 -3.80 -17.28
N ASP A 3 -9.26 -2.84 -18.19
CA ASP A 3 -8.14 -2.55 -19.09
C ASP A 3 -6.96 -1.98 -18.30
N THR A 4 -5.83 -2.71 -18.29
CA THR A 4 -4.55 -2.29 -17.71
C THR A 4 -3.52 -1.93 -18.79
N SER A 5 -3.96 -1.64 -20.03
CA SER A 5 -3.08 -1.26 -21.14
C SER A 5 -2.39 0.10 -20.93
N GLY A 6 -2.99 0.96 -20.11
CA GLY A 6 -2.40 2.24 -19.67
C GLY A 6 -1.35 2.07 -18.57
N ALA A 7 -0.45 3.05 -18.44
CA ALA A 7 0.49 3.08 -17.33
C ALA A 7 -0.27 3.20 -16.00
N LEU A 8 -0.05 2.23 -15.11
CA LEU A 8 -0.64 2.23 -13.77
C LEU A 8 -0.12 3.41 -12.94
N PRO A 9 -0.90 3.97 -11.99
CA PRO A 9 -0.37 4.95 -11.05
C PRO A 9 0.86 4.41 -10.32
N ALA A 10 1.97 5.14 -10.36
CA ALA A 10 3.29 4.64 -9.96
C ALA A 10 3.33 4.12 -8.51
N THR A 11 2.69 4.81 -7.58
CA THR A 11 2.62 4.38 -6.17
C THR A 11 1.78 3.11 -6.01
N ALA A 12 0.67 2.99 -6.75
CA ALA A 12 -0.15 1.79 -6.70
C ALA A 12 0.58 0.58 -7.29
N ALA A 13 1.31 0.78 -8.39
CA ALA A 13 2.20 -0.22 -8.95
C ALA A 13 3.35 -0.57 -7.98
N ALA A 14 3.88 0.40 -7.22
CA ALA A 14 4.91 0.15 -6.21
C ALA A 14 4.41 -0.75 -5.08
N VAL A 15 3.17 -0.54 -4.60
CA VAL A 15 2.56 -1.43 -3.61
C VAL A 15 2.46 -2.87 -4.14
N MET A 16 1.97 -3.04 -5.37
CA MET A 16 1.86 -4.38 -5.99
C MET A 16 3.23 -5.03 -6.21
N GLU A 17 4.22 -4.24 -6.64
CA GLU A 17 5.58 -4.69 -6.87
C GLU A 17 6.28 -5.08 -5.57
N LEU A 18 6.04 -4.36 -4.48
CA LEU A 18 6.56 -4.70 -3.15
C LEU A 18 5.99 -6.05 -2.67
N LEU A 19 4.67 -6.24 -2.79
CA LEU A 19 4.03 -7.52 -2.46
C LEU A 19 4.61 -8.67 -3.31
N ARG A 20 4.80 -8.44 -4.61
CA ARG A 20 5.39 -9.42 -5.54
C ARG A 20 6.83 -9.75 -5.18
N ALA A 21 7.67 -8.75 -4.94
CA ALA A 21 9.10 -8.91 -4.63
C ALA A 21 9.32 -9.71 -3.33
N HIS A 22 8.38 -9.60 -2.38
CA HIS A 22 8.39 -10.34 -1.11
C HIS A 22 7.58 -11.65 -1.15
N ASN A 23 7.12 -12.10 -2.33
CA ASN A 23 6.34 -13.32 -2.51
C ASN A 23 5.06 -13.39 -1.65
N ILE A 24 4.44 -12.23 -1.40
CA ILE A 24 3.17 -12.17 -0.67
C ILE A 24 2.04 -12.59 -1.60
N THR A 25 1.34 -13.67 -1.25
CA THR A 25 0.17 -14.14 -2.00
C THR A 25 -1.00 -13.18 -1.77
N ILE A 26 -1.57 -12.64 -2.85
CA ILE A 26 -2.70 -11.69 -2.79
C ILE A 26 -4.05 -12.41 -2.99
N ALA A 27 -4.09 -13.38 -3.92
CA ALA A 27 -5.31 -14.09 -4.29
C ALA A 27 -5.94 -14.80 -3.08
N GLY A 28 -7.24 -14.62 -2.89
CA GLY A 28 -8.01 -15.23 -1.81
C GLY A 28 -7.86 -14.55 -0.44
N ARG A 29 -6.99 -13.55 -0.29
CA ARG A 29 -6.79 -12.83 0.97
C ARG A 29 -7.75 -11.66 1.15
N ARG A 30 -8.05 -11.34 2.40
CA ARG A 30 -8.76 -10.13 2.80
C ARG A 30 -7.78 -8.97 2.87
N ALA A 31 -7.93 -8.02 1.94
CA ALA A 31 -7.15 -6.80 1.93
C ALA A 31 -8.00 -5.59 2.33
N VAL A 32 -7.40 -4.72 3.14
CA VAL A 32 -8.01 -3.45 3.55
C VAL A 32 -7.13 -2.31 3.09
N VAL A 33 -7.73 -1.30 2.46
CA VAL A 33 -7.03 -0.08 2.05
C VAL A 33 -7.57 1.08 2.86
N VAL A 34 -6.73 1.70 3.69
CA VAL A 34 -7.07 2.91 4.44
C VAL A 34 -6.73 4.12 3.56
N GLY A 35 -7.76 4.83 3.10
CA GLY A 35 -7.64 5.95 2.19
C GLY A 35 -8.24 5.67 0.81
N ARG A 36 -8.86 6.68 0.21
CA ARG A 36 -9.59 6.59 -1.08
C ARG A 36 -9.16 7.66 -2.09
N SER A 37 -7.91 8.13 -2.00
CA SER A 37 -7.39 9.13 -2.92
C SER A 37 -7.45 8.64 -4.37
N ALA A 38 -7.52 9.58 -5.33
CA ALA A 38 -7.56 9.27 -6.76
C ALA A 38 -6.27 8.59 -7.25
N ILE A 39 -5.14 8.92 -6.61
CA ILE A 39 -3.81 8.58 -7.09
C ILE A 39 -3.18 7.38 -6.38
N VAL A 40 -3.66 7.01 -5.18
CA VAL A 40 -3.13 5.87 -4.41
C VAL A 40 -4.24 4.92 -3.98
N GLY A 41 -5.11 5.33 -3.06
CA GLY A 41 -6.03 4.40 -2.38
C GLY A 41 -6.99 3.67 -3.33
N ARG A 42 -7.69 4.41 -4.21
CA ARG A 42 -8.59 3.79 -5.20
C ARG A 42 -7.87 2.89 -6.21
N PRO A 43 -6.75 3.32 -6.82
CA PRO A 43 -5.94 2.45 -7.68
C PRO A 43 -5.43 1.18 -7.00
N VAL A 44 -4.87 1.28 -5.79
CA VAL A 44 -4.39 0.11 -5.02
C VAL A 44 -5.52 -0.87 -4.78
N ALA A 45 -6.66 -0.38 -4.30
CA ALA A 45 -7.81 -1.24 -4.05
C ALA A 45 -8.26 -1.99 -5.31
N GLN A 46 -8.24 -1.33 -6.47
CA GLN A 46 -8.59 -1.96 -7.73
C GLN A 46 -7.55 -3.00 -8.17
N LEU A 47 -6.25 -2.72 -8.02
CA LEU A 47 -5.20 -3.67 -8.38
C LEU A 47 -5.21 -4.91 -7.49
N LEU A 48 -5.47 -4.76 -6.20
CA LEU A 48 -5.63 -5.89 -5.28
C LEU A 48 -6.84 -6.77 -5.66
N ARG A 49 -7.97 -6.16 -6.06
CA ARG A 49 -9.13 -6.91 -6.58
C ARG A 49 -8.80 -7.69 -7.85
N LEU A 50 -8.10 -7.04 -8.79
CA LEU A 50 -7.67 -7.70 -10.02
C LEU A 50 -6.70 -8.86 -9.75
N ALA A 51 -5.90 -8.77 -8.69
CA ALA A 51 -5.03 -9.84 -8.20
C ALA A 51 -5.76 -10.91 -7.36
N GLY A 52 -7.09 -10.81 -7.21
CA GLY A 52 -7.92 -11.83 -6.58
C GLY A 52 -8.14 -11.68 -5.07
N ALA A 53 -7.81 -10.52 -4.47
CA ALA A 53 -8.13 -10.26 -3.07
C ALA A 53 -9.59 -9.81 -2.89
N SER A 54 -10.17 -10.11 -1.72
CA SER A 54 -11.38 -9.47 -1.23
C SER A 54 -10.99 -8.13 -0.61
N VAL A 55 -11.38 -7.02 -1.25
CA VAL A 55 -10.87 -5.67 -0.88
C VAL A 55 -11.95 -4.75 -0.33
N GLU A 56 -11.73 -4.30 0.90
CA GLU A 56 -12.50 -3.24 1.57
C GLU A 56 -11.69 -1.94 1.63
N VAL A 57 -12.37 -0.79 1.51
CA VAL A 57 -11.75 0.53 1.57
C VAL A 57 -12.28 1.29 2.78
N VAL A 58 -11.39 1.65 3.69
CA VAL A 58 -11.69 2.45 4.88
C VAL A 58 -11.36 3.91 4.61
N HIS A 59 -12.19 4.82 5.11
CA HIS A 59 -12.03 6.26 4.93
C HIS A 59 -12.64 7.05 6.10
N THR A 60 -12.55 8.38 6.06
CA THR A 60 -13.04 9.26 7.13
C THR A 60 -14.51 9.08 7.52
N GLY A 61 -15.36 8.58 6.62
CA GLY A 61 -16.76 8.22 6.92
C GLY A 61 -16.99 6.81 7.48
N THR A 62 -15.94 6.01 7.71
CA THR A 62 -16.07 4.67 8.31
C THR A 62 -16.16 4.81 9.83
N PRO A 63 -17.24 4.34 10.49
CA PRO A 63 -17.48 4.61 11.91
C PRO A 63 -16.41 4.03 12.85
N ASP A 64 -15.97 2.80 12.61
CA ASP A 64 -14.88 2.14 13.33
C ASP A 64 -13.90 1.55 12.30
N MET A 65 -12.85 2.31 12.00
CA MET A 65 -11.77 1.83 11.13
C MET A 65 -11.10 0.58 11.73
N GLY A 66 -10.88 0.56 13.04
CA GLY A 66 -10.16 -0.51 13.72
C GLY A 66 -10.86 -1.86 13.59
N ALA A 67 -12.20 -1.88 13.64
CA ALA A 67 -12.98 -3.09 13.43
C ALA A 67 -12.67 -3.74 12.08
N VAL A 68 -12.56 -2.92 11.03
CA VAL A 68 -12.28 -3.40 9.67
C VAL A 68 -10.81 -3.75 9.47
N THR A 69 -9.89 -2.91 9.95
CA THR A 69 -8.45 -3.09 9.71
C THR A 69 -7.87 -4.27 10.48
N ARG A 70 -8.44 -4.65 11.63
CA ARG A 70 -8.04 -5.85 12.38
C ARG A 70 -8.37 -7.16 11.68
N GLU A 71 -9.26 -7.14 10.70
CA GLU A 71 -9.58 -8.32 9.87
C GLU A 71 -8.66 -8.43 8.64
N ALA A 72 -7.75 -7.47 8.42
CA ALA A 72 -6.91 -7.44 7.23
C ALA A 72 -5.74 -8.42 7.31
N GLU A 73 -5.61 -9.29 6.31
CA GLU A 73 -4.39 -10.06 6.06
C GLU A 73 -3.35 -9.22 5.29
N ILE A 74 -3.83 -8.30 4.45
CA ILE A 74 -3.03 -7.28 3.77
C ILE A 74 -3.64 -5.91 4.08
N LEU A 75 -2.92 -5.04 4.78
CA LEU A 75 -3.35 -3.69 5.12
C LEU A 75 -2.50 -2.68 4.37
N VAL A 76 -3.09 -1.88 3.47
CA VAL A 76 -2.40 -0.76 2.82
C VAL A 76 -2.88 0.54 3.43
N VAL A 77 -1.96 1.35 3.96
CA VAL A 77 -2.25 2.61 4.65
C VAL A 77 -1.79 3.78 3.78
N ALA A 78 -2.75 4.55 3.26
CA ALA A 78 -2.54 5.69 2.37
C ALA A 78 -3.53 6.82 2.73
N ALA A 79 -3.58 7.16 4.02
CA ALA A 79 -4.50 8.12 4.60
C ALA A 79 -3.95 9.56 4.62
N GLY A 80 -2.62 9.71 4.57
CA GLY A 80 -1.97 11.01 4.70
C GLY A 80 -2.10 11.60 6.11
N VAL A 81 -2.12 10.74 7.14
CA VAL A 81 -2.21 11.12 8.55
C VAL A 81 -1.16 10.34 9.33
N ARG A 82 -0.16 11.06 9.83
CA ARG A 82 0.98 10.48 10.55
C ARG A 82 0.52 9.64 11.75
N GLY A 83 0.97 8.39 11.81
CA GLY A 83 0.72 7.49 12.95
C GLY A 83 -0.77 7.20 13.22
N LEU A 84 -1.62 7.29 12.19
CA LEU A 84 -3.04 6.98 12.26
C LEU A 84 -3.28 5.51 12.60
N VAL A 85 -2.55 4.61 11.94
CA VAL A 85 -2.64 3.16 12.18
C VAL A 85 -1.60 2.78 13.24
N ARG A 86 -2.01 1.95 14.20
CA ARG A 86 -1.26 1.56 15.40
C ARG A 86 -1.45 0.08 15.67
N GLY A 87 -0.72 -0.47 16.64
CA GLY A 87 -0.79 -1.89 17.00
C GLY A 87 -2.21 -2.44 17.23
N GLU A 88 -3.10 -1.67 17.85
CA GLU A 88 -4.50 -2.08 18.10
C GLU A 88 -5.38 -2.17 16.83
N HIS A 89 -4.87 -1.67 15.71
CA HIS A 89 -5.57 -1.63 14.43
C HIS A 89 -5.21 -2.79 13.51
N VAL A 90 -4.21 -3.62 13.84
CA VAL A 90 -3.67 -4.66 12.95
C VAL A 90 -3.89 -6.06 13.50
N ALA A 91 -4.09 -7.04 12.61
CA ALA A 91 -4.06 -8.46 12.96
C ALA A 91 -2.62 -8.95 13.16
N ARG A 92 -2.46 -9.95 14.04
CA ARG A 92 -1.21 -10.72 14.13
C ARG A 92 -0.96 -11.44 12.80
N GLY A 93 0.28 -11.44 12.32
CA GLY A 93 0.67 -12.08 11.05
C GLY A 93 0.27 -11.30 9.79
N ALA A 94 -0.31 -10.11 9.91
CA ALA A 94 -0.71 -9.31 8.76
C ALA A 94 0.50 -8.74 7.98
N VAL A 95 0.28 -8.44 6.71
CA VAL A 95 1.22 -7.66 5.89
C VAL A 95 0.73 -6.22 5.83
N VAL A 96 1.50 -5.29 6.40
CA VAL A 96 1.18 -3.86 6.46
C VAL A 96 2.09 -3.08 5.52
N ILE A 97 1.49 -2.34 4.60
CA ILE A 97 2.18 -1.45 3.68
C ILE A 97 1.82 -0.01 4.02
N ASP A 98 2.81 0.73 4.52
CA ASP A 98 2.73 2.16 4.80
C ASP A 98 3.17 2.96 3.57
N VAL A 99 2.22 3.67 2.99
CA VAL A 99 2.42 4.54 1.82
C VAL A 99 2.62 6.00 2.24
N GLY A 100 2.34 6.34 3.50
CA GLY A 100 2.44 7.69 4.03
C GLY A 100 3.87 8.21 4.04
N ILE A 101 4.02 9.52 3.81
CA ILE A 101 5.29 10.23 3.90
C ILE A 101 5.03 11.57 4.58
N HIS A 102 5.65 11.75 5.74
CA HIS A 102 5.57 12.95 6.57
C HIS A 102 6.99 13.35 6.95
N ALA A 103 7.51 14.40 6.30
CA ALA A 103 8.83 14.93 6.61
C ALA A 103 8.77 15.88 7.81
N VAL A 104 9.60 15.62 8.83
CA VAL A 104 9.77 16.46 10.01
C VAL A 104 11.27 16.68 10.21
N GLY A 105 11.77 17.82 9.75
CA GLY A 105 13.21 18.04 9.64
C GLY A 105 13.82 17.04 8.66
N GLU A 106 14.87 16.34 9.09
CA GLU A 106 15.55 15.30 8.29
C GLU A 106 14.90 13.91 8.43
N GLN A 107 13.90 13.77 9.30
CA GLN A 107 13.25 12.49 9.55
C GLN A 107 11.98 12.35 8.70
N ILE A 108 11.74 11.13 8.22
CA ILE A 108 10.55 10.78 7.44
C ILE A 108 9.75 9.75 8.23
N TYR A 109 8.47 10.05 8.44
CA TYR A 109 7.50 9.19 9.12
C TYR A 109 6.40 8.76 8.14
N GLY A 110 5.74 7.65 8.43
CA GLY A 110 4.61 7.18 7.65
C GLY A 110 3.25 7.41 8.31
N ASP A 111 2.20 6.85 7.71
CA ASP A 111 0.85 6.86 8.27
C ASP A 111 0.69 5.83 9.41
N VAL A 112 1.68 4.96 9.60
CA VAL A 112 1.71 3.90 10.61
C VAL A 112 2.66 4.26 11.75
N ASP A 113 2.24 4.00 12.98
CA ASP A 113 3.13 3.92 14.12
C ASP A 113 3.91 2.61 14.08
N ALA A 114 5.13 2.67 13.51
CA ALA A 114 5.90 1.49 13.16
C ALA A 114 6.27 0.62 14.38
N GLU A 115 6.55 1.23 15.52
CA GLU A 115 6.92 0.51 16.74
C GLU A 115 5.75 -0.33 17.28
N SER A 116 4.57 0.28 17.47
CA SER A 116 3.40 -0.45 17.98
C SER A 116 2.90 -1.50 16.99
N VAL A 117 2.95 -1.22 15.67
CA VAL A 117 2.55 -2.19 14.65
C VAL A 117 3.54 -3.36 14.57
N ALA A 118 4.85 -3.10 14.55
CA ALA A 118 5.84 -4.19 14.52
C ALA A 118 5.69 -5.12 15.74
N ALA A 119 5.41 -4.57 16.93
CA ALA A 119 5.15 -5.36 18.12
C ALA A 119 3.87 -6.23 18.00
N ALA A 120 2.80 -5.70 17.40
CA ALA A 120 1.52 -6.40 17.25
C ALA A 120 1.55 -7.51 16.17
N LEU A 121 2.34 -7.31 15.11
CA LEU A 121 2.42 -8.23 13.97
C LEU A 121 3.01 -9.61 14.34
N GLY A 122 3.96 -9.65 15.27
CA GLY A 122 4.68 -10.89 15.61
C GLY A 122 5.61 -11.38 14.50
N PRO A 123 6.16 -12.60 14.62
CA PRO A 123 7.23 -13.10 13.74
C PRO A 123 6.78 -13.40 12.31
N ASP A 124 5.48 -13.66 12.11
CA ASP A 124 4.92 -14.05 10.81
C ASP A 124 4.35 -12.85 10.02
N GLY A 125 4.33 -11.66 10.64
CA GLY A 125 3.85 -10.44 10.00
C GLY A 125 4.96 -9.64 9.34
N ALA A 126 4.58 -8.70 8.49
CA ALA A 126 5.52 -7.82 7.78
C ALA A 126 5.04 -6.38 7.79
N LEU A 127 5.97 -5.43 7.92
CA LEU A 127 5.71 -4.00 7.83
C LEU A 127 6.70 -3.38 6.83
N SER A 128 6.21 -2.65 5.84
CA SER A 128 7.09 -1.88 4.95
C SER A 128 7.72 -0.71 5.72
N PRO A 129 9.05 -0.48 5.59
CA PRO A 129 9.70 0.60 6.32
C PRO A 129 9.37 1.98 5.70
N VAL A 130 9.30 3.00 6.55
CA VAL A 130 9.28 4.41 6.14
C VAL A 130 10.40 5.13 6.91
N PRO A 131 11.41 5.71 6.22
CA PRO A 131 11.66 5.66 4.77
C PRO A 131 12.15 4.28 4.29
N GLY A 132 12.23 4.08 2.96
CA GLY A 132 12.87 2.91 2.35
C GLY A 132 11.92 1.87 1.74
N GLY A 133 10.61 1.99 1.97
CA GLY A 133 9.59 1.11 1.38
C GLY A 133 9.02 1.65 0.06
N VAL A 134 7.78 2.12 0.10
CA VAL A 134 7.00 2.48 -1.10
C VAL A 134 7.57 3.68 -1.87
N GLY A 135 8.16 4.65 -1.17
CA GLY A 135 8.68 5.89 -1.75
C GLY A 135 9.73 5.68 -2.85
N PRO A 136 10.89 5.06 -2.55
CA PRO A 136 11.92 4.79 -3.56
C PRO A 136 11.40 3.99 -4.77
N LEU A 137 10.54 3.01 -4.53
CA LEU A 137 9.97 2.17 -5.58
C LEU A 137 8.99 2.95 -6.47
N THR A 138 8.25 3.89 -5.91
CA THR A 138 7.39 4.81 -6.68
C THR A 138 8.22 5.59 -7.71
N ASN A 139 9.37 6.13 -7.29
CA ASN A 139 10.25 6.88 -8.19
C ASN A 139 10.84 5.99 -9.29
N ALA A 140 11.30 4.79 -8.94
CA ALA A 140 11.84 3.84 -9.90
C ALA A 140 10.80 3.42 -10.96
N ILE A 141 9.57 3.13 -10.52
CA ILE A 141 8.47 2.76 -11.41
C ILE A 141 8.07 3.92 -12.32
N LEU A 142 8.04 5.16 -11.81
CA LEU A 142 7.76 6.34 -12.63
C LEU A 142 8.78 6.49 -13.76
N VAL A 143 10.07 6.36 -13.45
CA VAL A 143 11.15 6.43 -14.45
C VAL A 143 11.02 5.30 -15.47
N LEU A 144 10.74 4.07 -15.02
CA LEU A 144 10.52 2.92 -15.90
C LEU A 144 9.32 3.12 -16.83
N GLN A 145 8.21 3.65 -16.33
CA GLN A 145 7.02 3.92 -17.12
C GLN A 145 7.26 5.04 -18.15
N ALA A 146 8.00 6.08 -17.78
CA ALA A 146 8.40 7.14 -18.68
C ALA A 146 9.31 6.63 -19.81
N ALA A 147 10.31 5.81 -19.47
CA ALA A 147 11.19 5.17 -20.46
C ALA A 147 10.40 4.30 -21.45
N ARG A 148 9.52 3.41 -20.95
CA ARG A 148 8.65 2.58 -21.80
C ARG A 148 7.71 3.41 -22.67
N ALA A 149 7.23 4.55 -22.18
CA ALA A 149 6.41 5.45 -22.97
C ALA A 149 7.21 6.11 -24.11
N ALA A 150 8.47 6.48 -23.85
CA ALA A 150 9.37 6.99 -24.88
C ALA A 150 9.67 5.93 -25.96
N GLU A 151 9.96 4.69 -25.55
CA GLU A 151 10.18 3.56 -26.47
C GLU A 151 8.98 3.33 -27.41
N ARG A 152 7.76 3.25 -26.85
CA ARG A 152 6.54 3.09 -27.65
C ARG A 152 6.31 4.24 -28.64
N ARG A 153 6.69 5.47 -28.27
CA ARG A 153 6.58 6.64 -29.16
C ARG A 153 7.64 6.65 -30.24
N ALA A 154 8.81 6.07 -29.98
CA ALA A 154 9.90 5.94 -30.94
C ALA A 154 9.64 4.83 -31.99
N GLY A 155 8.54 4.07 -31.86
CA GLY A 155 8.18 3.02 -32.81
C GLY A 155 8.95 1.71 -32.62
N ALA A 156 9.49 1.48 -31.43
CA ALA A 156 10.08 0.20 -31.02
C ALA A 156 9.00 -0.77 -30.50
#